data_AF-C7D8H9-F1
#
_entry.id   AF-C7D8H9-F1
#
_cell.length_a   1.000
_cell.length_b   1.000
_cell.length_c   1.000
_cell.angle_alpha   90.00
_cell.angle_beta   90.00
_cell.angle_gamma   90.00
#
_symmetry.space_group_name_H-M   'P 1'
#
loop_
_entity.id
_entity.type
_entity.pdbx_description
1 polymer ?
#
loop_
_entity_poly.entity_id
_entity_poly.type
_entity_poly.pdbx_seq_one_letter_code
_entity_poly.pdbx_strand_id
1 'polypeptide(L)'
;MPAEWTKVNRLVSAGGQIRVRSPEAREVVAAWFQETKDLSLILSRQTETTVVEKIKKSLVKDVAARESHILGRLRDSNVLDAVFSIPNAASDLIVLVDLPRRTLEVGMALKAPTDKKSTKARLNWLLRQISTTETADLHVRLMWPGRSEETQFSIDALLDDVEIANEGKEGLQVLSCFLFTAKRLGARFTQQTNFIKDLEAVVPSFYREVGQDLSAWHPPAARIKTDRETAEDVSVDGLEEASEE
;
A
#
# COMPACT_ATOMS: atom_id res chain seq x y z
N MET A 1 21.20 -9.27 -3.51
CA MET A 1 21.11 -8.68 -4.88
C MET A 1 22.35 -9.04 -5.70
N PRO A 2 22.24 -9.14 -7.04
CA PRO A 2 23.35 -9.47 -7.95
C PRO A 2 24.26 -8.25 -8.18
N ALA A 3 25.43 -8.46 -8.80
CA ALA A 3 26.38 -7.39 -9.12
C ALA A 3 25.78 -6.29 -10.02
N GLU A 4 24.83 -6.69 -10.85
CA GLU A 4 24.06 -5.87 -11.78
C GLU A 4 23.24 -4.81 -11.04
N TRP A 5 22.86 -5.04 -9.78
CA TRP A 5 22.15 -4.07 -8.96
C TRP A 5 22.88 -2.74 -8.86
N THR A 6 24.20 -2.77 -8.62
CA THR A 6 25.02 -1.57 -8.56
C THR A 6 25.13 -0.88 -9.92
N LYS A 7 25.18 -1.65 -11.02
CA LYS A 7 25.24 -1.11 -12.39
C LYS A 7 23.94 -0.40 -12.76
N VAL A 8 22.80 -1.03 -12.52
CA VAL A 8 21.46 -0.46 -12.77
C VAL A 8 21.26 0.82 -11.95
N ASN A 9 21.60 0.79 -10.66
CA ASN A 9 21.52 1.97 -9.81
C ASN A 9 22.40 3.13 -10.29
N ARG A 10 23.62 2.83 -10.73
CA ARG A 10 24.54 3.85 -11.29
C ARG A 10 23.96 4.47 -12.57
N LEU A 11 23.38 3.65 -13.46
CA LEU A 11 22.73 4.11 -14.67
C LEU A 11 21.56 5.05 -14.37
N VAL A 12 20.65 4.64 -13.48
CA VAL A 12 19.48 5.43 -13.09
C VAL A 12 19.91 6.73 -12.40
N SER A 13 20.89 6.67 -11.49
CA SER A 13 21.40 7.86 -10.79
C SER A 13 22.05 8.89 -11.72
N ALA A 14 22.57 8.44 -12.87
CA ALA A 14 23.14 9.31 -13.91
C ALA A 14 22.07 9.88 -14.88
N GLY A 15 20.78 9.63 -14.64
CA GLY A 15 19.69 10.01 -15.54
C GLY A 15 19.58 9.12 -16.79
N GLY A 16 20.27 7.98 -16.80
CA GLY A 16 20.22 7.03 -17.90
C GLY A 16 18.92 6.22 -17.91
N GLN A 17 18.49 5.81 -19.11
CA GLN A 17 17.31 4.95 -19.29
C GLN A 17 17.72 3.48 -19.41
N ILE A 18 16.96 2.59 -18.77
CA ILE A 18 17.15 1.15 -18.89
C ILE A 18 16.67 0.70 -20.27
N ARG A 19 17.50 -0.05 -20.99
CA ARG A 19 17.14 -0.54 -22.33
C ARG A 19 16.15 -1.69 -22.23
N VAL A 20 15.24 -1.80 -23.21
CA VAL A 20 14.21 -2.86 -23.29
C VAL A 20 14.78 -4.28 -23.18
N ARG A 21 16.00 -4.50 -23.70
CA ARG A 21 16.67 -5.81 -23.66
C ARG A 21 17.90 -5.83 -22.74
N SER A 22 17.97 -4.97 -21.73
CA SER A 22 19.12 -4.95 -20.79
C SER A 22 19.28 -6.30 -20.07
N PRO A 23 20.44 -6.98 -20.22
CA PRO A 23 20.72 -8.18 -19.44
C PRO A 23 20.86 -7.85 -17.95
N GLU A 24 21.41 -6.69 -17.59
CA GLU A 24 21.57 -6.28 -16.19
C GLU A 24 20.23 -6.11 -15.48
N ALA A 25 19.24 -5.53 -16.16
CA ALA A 25 17.90 -5.38 -15.62
C ALA A 25 17.21 -6.74 -15.39
N ARG A 26 17.43 -7.72 -16.29
CA ARG A 26 16.87 -9.08 -16.13
C ARG A 26 17.43 -9.80 -14.92
N GLU A 27 18.74 -9.72 -14.70
CA GLU A 27 19.37 -10.32 -13.51
C GLU A 27 18.84 -9.68 -12.22
N VAL A 28 18.65 -8.35 -12.21
CA VAL A 28 18.06 -7.65 -11.06
C VAL A 28 16.62 -8.11 -10.80
N VAL A 29 15.80 -8.26 -11.85
CA VAL A 29 14.41 -8.74 -11.72
C VAL A 29 14.34 -10.19 -11.28
N ALA A 30 15.23 -11.07 -11.80
CA ALA A 30 15.30 -12.46 -11.36
C ALA A 30 15.64 -12.57 -9.87
N ALA A 31 16.59 -11.76 -9.40
CA ALA A 31 16.92 -11.68 -7.98
C ALA A 31 15.78 -11.08 -7.15
N TRP A 32 15.08 -10.07 -7.66
CA TRP A 32 13.90 -9.52 -7.01
C TRP A 32 12.83 -10.60 -6.80
N PHE A 33 12.60 -11.49 -7.77
CA PHE A 33 11.65 -12.60 -7.58
C PHE A 33 12.06 -13.64 -6.53
N GLN A 34 13.36 -13.80 -6.25
CA GLN A 34 13.78 -14.63 -5.13
C GLN A 34 13.54 -13.89 -3.83
N GLU A 35 13.91 -12.60 -3.79
CA GLU A 35 13.73 -11.77 -2.61
C GLU A 35 12.26 -11.62 -2.20
N THR A 36 11.32 -11.48 -3.13
CA THR A 36 9.89 -11.42 -2.78
C THR A 36 9.38 -12.74 -2.21
N LYS A 37 9.91 -13.89 -2.67
CA LYS A 37 9.59 -15.19 -2.06
C LYS A 37 10.15 -15.28 -0.65
N ASP A 38 11.41 -14.88 -0.46
CA ASP A 38 12.08 -14.92 0.84
C ASP A 38 11.35 -14.01 1.84
N LEU A 39 10.97 -12.80 1.44
CA LEU A 39 10.13 -11.90 2.25
C LEU A 39 8.79 -12.54 2.63
N SER A 40 8.13 -13.23 1.69
CA SER A 40 6.86 -13.92 1.98
C SER A 40 7.04 -15.03 3.03
N LEU A 41 8.16 -15.75 3.00
CA LEU A 41 8.51 -16.79 3.97
C LEU A 41 8.86 -16.17 5.34
N ILE A 42 9.62 -15.08 5.35
CA ILE A 42 9.96 -14.34 6.57
C ILE A 42 8.69 -13.84 7.25
N LEU A 43 7.81 -13.17 6.51
CA LEU A 43 6.53 -12.67 7.02
C LEU A 43 5.68 -13.84 7.51
N SER A 44 5.57 -14.92 6.73
CA SER A 44 4.78 -16.09 7.15
C SER A 44 5.26 -16.70 8.47
N ARG A 45 6.58 -16.78 8.66
CA ARG A 45 7.17 -17.28 9.89
C ARG A 45 6.95 -16.33 11.06
N GLN A 46 7.04 -15.01 10.84
CA GLN A 46 6.86 -14.02 11.90
C GLN A 46 5.39 -13.83 12.32
N THR A 47 4.45 -14.02 11.40
CA THR A 47 3.01 -13.88 11.68
C THR A 47 2.33 -15.21 12.00
N GLU A 48 3.03 -16.34 11.84
CA GLU A 48 2.48 -17.70 11.98
C GLU A 48 1.28 -17.98 11.04
N THR A 49 1.25 -17.31 9.89
CA THR A 49 0.20 -17.45 8.86
C THR A 49 0.81 -17.60 7.48
N THR A 50 0.09 -18.18 6.53
CA THR A 50 0.56 -18.24 5.13
C THR A 50 0.43 -16.88 4.44
N VAL A 51 1.54 -16.13 4.37
CA VAL A 51 1.64 -14.88 3.60
C VAL A 51 2.03 -15.20 2.17
N VAL A 52 1.28 -14.66 1.21
CA VAL A 52 1.50 -14.91 -0.22
C VAL A 52 1.75 -13.62 -0.98
N GLU A 53 2.67 -13.65 -1.93
CA GLU A 53 2.81 -12.55 -2.88
C GLU A 53 1.58 -12.50 -3.80
N LYS A 54 0.91 -11.35 -3.83
CA LYS A 54 -0.28 -11.09 -4.64
C LYS A 54 0.13 -10.74 -6.06
N ILE A 55 0.03 -11.72 -6.94
CA ILE A 55 0.30 -11.56 -8.37
C ILE A 55 -1.04 -11.35 -9.11
N LYS A 56 -1.05 -10.44 -10.10
CA LYS A 56 -2.23 -10.26 -10.96
C LYS A 56 -2.62 -11.59 -11.60
N LYS A 57 -3.90 -11.94 -11.58
CA LYS A 57 -4.42 -13.23 -12.09
C LYS A 57 -3.93 -13.57 -13.51
N SER A 58 -3.78 -12.56 -14.38
CA SER A 58 -3.27 -12.71 -15.74
C SER A 58 -1.80 -13.15 -15.83
N LEU A 59 -1.00 -12.93 -14.78
CA LEU A 59 0.44 -13.20 -14.74
C LEU A 59 0.81 -14.45 -13.93
N VAL A 60 -0.15 -15.08 -13.25
CA VAL A 60 0.12 -16.21 -12.33
C VAL A 60 0.70 -17.43 -13.05
N LYS A 61 0.20 -17.71 -14.27
CA LYS A 61 0.60 -18.90 -15.04
C LYS A 61 1.75 -18.65 -16.01
N ASP A 62 2.12 -17.39 -16.22
CA ASP A 62 3.11 -16.99 -17.22
C ASP A 62 4.26 -16.23 -16.56
N VAL A 63 5.35 -16.95 -16.31
CA VAL A 63 6.58 -16.43 -15.71
C VAL A 63 7.21 -15.36 -16.61
N ALA A 64 7.17 -15.53 -17.93
CA ALA A 64 7.77 -14.58 -18.87
C ALA A 64 6.96 -13.27 -18.92
N ALA A 65 5.63 -13.35 -18.85
CA ALA A 65 4.78 -12.17 -18.73
C ALA A 65 4.99 -11.45 -17.40
N ARG A 66 5.21 -12.19 -16.31
CA ARG A 66 5.54 -11.60 -14.99
C ARG A 66 6.88 -10.87 -15.03
N GLU A 67 7.92 -11.50 -15.56
CA GLU A 67 9.24 -10.87 -15.75
C GLU A 67 9.12 -9.60 -16.60
N SER A 68 8.40 -9.67 -17.72
CA SER A 68 8.15 -8.53 -18.59
C SER A 68 7.41 -7.40 -17.89
N HIS A 69 6.46 -7.72 -17.00
CA HIS A 69 5.73 -6.73 -16.21
C HIS A 69 6.66 -5.96 -15.27
N ILE A 70 7.48 -6.67 -14.49
CA ILE A 70 8.41 -6.04 -13.53
C ILE A 70 9.55 -5.31 -14.27
N LEU A 71 10.06 -5.87 -15.37
CA LEU A 71 11.01 -5.16 -16.23
C LEU A 71 10.43 -3.87 -16.80
N GLY A 72 9.16 -3.88 -17.22
CA GLY A 72 8.45 -2.69 -17.66
C GLY A 72 8.39 -1.64 -16.56
N ARG A 73 8.01 -2.03 -15.33
CA ARG A 73 7.99 -1.15 -14.15
C ARG A 73 9.37 -0.57 -13.82
N LEU A 74 10.40 -1.41 -13.82
CA LEU A 74 11.79 -0.99 -13.59
C LEU A 74 12.27 -0.03 -14.69
N ARG A 75 11.89 -0.26 -15.95
CA ARG A 75 12.28 0.58 -17.07
C ARG A 75 11.57 1.92 -17.08
N ASP A 76 10.25 1.90 -16.92
CA ASP A 76 9.38 3.07 -17.16
C ASP A 76 9.32 3.99 -15.95
N SER A 77 9.45 3.43 -14.75
CA SER A 77 9.33 4.18 -13.49
C SER A 77 10.56 4.07 -12.59
N ASN A 78 11.60 3.29 -12.96
CA ASN A 78 12.77 3.04 -12.12
C ASN A 78 12.41 2.52 -10.72
N VAL A 79 11.41 1.64 -10.68
CA VAL A 79 10.83 1.09 -9.45
C VAL A 79 10.72 -0.42 -9.55
N LEU A 80 10.99 -1.11 -8.44
CA LEU A 80 10.54 -2.49 -8.20
C LEU A 80 9.42 -2.46 -7.17
N ASP A 81 8.40 -3.28 -7.35
CA ASP A 81 7.31 -3.41 -6.39
C ASP A 81 6.90 -4.85 -6.17
N ALA A 82 6.31 -5.07 -4.99
CA ALA A 82 5.71 -6.32 -4.58
C ALA A 82 4.52 -6.03 -3.67
N VAL A 83 3.52 -6.91 -3.71
CA VAL A 83 2.33 -6.83 -2.87
C VAL A 83 2.18 -8.16 -2.16
N PHE A 84 1.95 -8.13 -0.85
CA PHE A 84 1.81 -9.32 -0.01
C PHE A 84 0.42 -9.34 0.62
N SER A 85 -0.28 -10.46 0.45
CA SER A 85 -1.55 -10.70 1.12
C SER A 85 -1.28 -11.43 2.43
N ILE A 86 -1.57 -10.76 3.53
CA ILE A 86 -1.42 -11.30 4.89
C ILE A 86 -2.83 -11.64 5.39
N PRO A 87 -3.09 -12.90 5.79
CA PRO A 87 -4.40 -13.29 6.30
C PRO A 87 -4.89 -12.39 7.44
N ASN A 88 -6.16 -11.99 7.38
CA ASN A 88 -6.84 -11.14 8.38
C ASN A 88 -6.26 -9.73 8.59
N ALA A 89 -5.26 -9.30 7.82
CA ALA A 89 -4.78 -7.93 7.85
C ALA A 89 -5.80 -6.95 7.23
N ALA A 90 -5.75 -5.68 7.63
CA ALA A 90 -6.67 -4.67 7.13
C ALA A 90 -6.57 -4.39 5.62
N SER A 91 -5.43 -4.70 5.00
CA SER A 91 -5.20 -4.56 3.57
C SER A 91 -3.99 -5.40 3.16
N ASP A 92 -3.68 -5.42 1.87
CA ASP A 92 -2.41 -5.97 1.41
C ASP A 92 -1.25 -5.06 1.81
N LEU A 93 -0.10 -5.66 2.13
CA LEU A 93 1.15 -4.97 2.38
C LEU A 93 1.85 -4.69 1.05
N ILE A 94 2.16 -3.44 0.76
CA ILE A 94 2.77 -2.98 -0.48
C ILE A 94 4.22 -2.58 -0.18
N VAL A 95 5.15 -3.13 -0.96
CA VAL A 95 6.58 -2.81 -0.90
C VAL A 95 6.98 -2.17 -2.23
N LEU A 96 7.64 -1.03 -2.15
CA LEU A 96 8.10 -0.25 -3.30
C LEU A 96 9.58 0.12 -3.08
N VAL A 97 10.39 -0.20 -4.07
CA VAL A 97 11.82 0.10 -4.11
C VAL A 97 12.02 1.17 -5.16
N ASP A 98 12.25 2.40 -4.72
CA ASP A 98 12.45 3.55 -5.60
C ASP A 98 13.95 3.80 -5.83
N LEU A 99 14.44 3.47 -7.02
CA LEU A 99 15.86 3.59 -7.35
C LEU A 99 16.34 5.06 -7.43
N PRO A 100 15.60 5.99 -8.07
CA PRO A 100 16.00 7.40 -8.12
C PRO A 100 16.16 8.03 -6.73
N ARG A 101 15.19 7.81 -5.84
CA ARG A 101 15.20 8.36 -4.47
C ARG A 101 16.08 7.56 -3.52
N ARG A 102 16.42 6.31 -3.90
CA ARG A 102 17.13 5.31 -3.07
C ARG A 102 16.39 5.06 -1.77
N THR A 103 15.08 4.84 -1.91
CA THR A 103 14.13 4.76 -0.80
C THR A 103 13.36 3.46 -0.87
N LEU A 104 13.17 2.83 0.28
CA LEU A 104 12.20 1.77 0.48
C LEU A 104 10.92 2.39 1.02
N GLU A 105 9.82 2.24 0.29
CA GLU A 105 8.49 2.54 0.80
C GLU A 105 7.76 1.23 1.12
N VAL A 106 7.23 1.13 2.34
CA VAL A 106 6.43 -0.03 2.78
C VAL A 106 5.15 0.50 3.39
N GLY A 107 3.99 0.04 2.91
CA GLY A 107 2.71 0.61 3.31
C GLY A 107 1.51 -0.27 3.07
N MET A 108 0.35 0.21 3.53
CA MET A 108 -0.95 -0.44 3.35
C MET A 108 -2.00 0.59 2.92
N ALA A 109 -2.87 0.19 1.99
CA ALA A 109 -3.93 1.06 1.46
C ALA A 109 -5.27 0.76 2.13
N LEU A 110 -5.83 1.72 2.85
CA LEU A 110 -7.10 1.60 3.58
C LEU A 110 -8.19 2.43 2.92
N LYS A 111 -9.38 1.86 2.78
CA LYS A 111 -10.57 2.64 2.42
C LYS A 111 -10.95 3.56 3.57
N ALA A 112 -11.28 4.79 3.25
CA ALA A 112 -11.72 5.73 4.26
C ALA A 112 -13.17 5.43 4.70
N PRO A 113 -13.52 5.64 5.99
CA PRO A 113 -14.87 5.44 6.50
C PRO A 113 -15.93 6.26 5.74
N THR A 114 -16.93 5.60 5.16
CA THR A 114 -17.98 6.32 4.39
C THR A 114 -19.08 6.89 5.28
N ASP A 115 -19.19 6.44 6.52
CA ASP A 115 -20.10 7.02 7.54
C ASP A 115 -19.62 8.40 8.04
N LYS A 116 -18.36 8.76 7.76
CA LYS A 116 -17.76 10.04 8.14
C LYS A 116 -17.91 11.07 7.02
N LYS A 117 -18.48 12.23 7.37
CA LYS A 117 -18.78 13.33 6.42
C LYS A 117 -17.61 14.25 6.11
N SER A 118 -16.60 14.33 6.98
CA SER A 118 -15.43 15.21 6.78
C SER A 118 -14.14 14.42 6.64
N THR A 119 -13.20 14.94 5.85
CA THR A 119 -11.83 14.42 5.75
C THR A 119 -11.16 14.40 7.12
N LYS A 120 -11.34 15.44 7.94
CA LYS A 120 -10.89 15.48 9.34
C LYS A 120 -11.31 14.21 10.11
N ALA A 121 -12.58 13.83 10.01
CA ALA A 121 -13.09 12.66 10.73
C ALA A 121 -12.54 11.34 10.18
N ARG A 122 -12.33 11.26 8.85
CA ARG A 122 -11.70 10.10 8.19
C ARG A 122 -10.23 9.94 8.59
N LEU A 123 -9.49 11.05 8.68
CA LEU A 123 -8.09 11.06 9.11
C LEU A 123 -7.96 10.74 10.60
N ASN A 124 -8.78 11.34 11.46
CA ASN A 124 -8.78 11.00 12.89
C ASN A 124 -9.08 9.52 13.15
N TRP A 125 -9.91 8.88 12.33
CA TRP A 125 -10.12 7.43 12.41
C TRP A 125 -8.84 6.63 12.10
N LEU A 126 -8.07 7.06 11.09
CA LEU A 126 -6.79 6.43 10.76
C LEU A 126 -5.74 6.69 11.84
N LEU A 127 -5.56 7.94 12.25
CA LEU A 127 -4.54 8.36 13.22
C LEU A 127 -4.68 7.65 14.57
N ARG A 128 -5.91 7.35 15.00
CA ARG A 128 -6.18 6.58 16.23
C ARG A 128 -5.69 5.14 16.21
N GLN A 129 -5.40 4.59 15.04
CA GLN A 129 -4.86 3.23 14.89
C GLN A 129 -3.32 3.21 14.91
N ILE A 130 -2.68 4.38 14.89
CA ILE A 130 -1.22 4.49 14.94
C ILE A 130 -0.82 4.55 16.42
N SER A 131 -0.33 3.43 16.93
CA SER A 131 0.08 3.25 18.34
C SER A 131 1.58 3.51 18.56
N THR A 132 2.38 3.45 17.50
CA THR A 132 3.84 3.61 17.56
C THR A 132 4.26 5.03 17.92
N THR A 133 5.34 5.15 18.69
CA THR A 133 6.00 6.43 18.99
C THR A 133 7.02 6.83 17.91
N GLU A 134 7.41 5.91 17.03
CA GLU A 134 8.35 6.18 15.94
C GLU A 134 7.61 6.57 14.65
N THR A 135 7.30 7.86 14.52
CA THR A 135 6.53 8.43 13.41
C THR A 135 7.38 9.20 12.39
N ALA A 136 8.68 9.35 12.63
CA ALA A 136 9.57 10.22 11.86
C ALA A 136 9.60 9.94 10.35
N ASP A 137 9.51 8.66 9.96
CA ASP A 137 9.50 8.23 8.55
C ASP A 137 8.10 7.77 8.10
N LEU A 138 7.05 8.03 8.89
CA LEU A 138 5.69 7.59 8.63
C LEU A 138 4.91 8.69 7.93
N HIS A 139 4.31 8.33 6.80
CA HIS A 139 3.56 9.24 5.94
C HIS A 139 2.22 8.64 5.56
N VAL A 140 1.28 9.51 5.22
CA VAL A 140 0.02 9.12 4.60
C VAL A 140 -0.17 9.85 3.29
N ARG A 141 -0.54 9.12 2.24
CA ARG A 141 -1.00 9.66 0.97
C ARG A 141 -2.51 9.54 0.88
N LEU A 142 -3.18 10.65 0.57
CA LEU A 142 -4.63 10.76 0.52
C LEU A 142 -5.07 10.73 -0.94
N MET A 143 -5.95 9.78 -1.24
CA MET A 143 -6.54 9.59 -2.56
C MET A 143 -7.88 10.33 -2.59
N TRP A 144 -7.99 11.29 -3.49
CA TRP A 144 -9.16 12.16 -3.64
C TRP A 144 -10.07 11.68 -4.78
N PRO A 145 -11.36 12.04 -4.76
CA PRO A 145 -12.29 11.67 -5.82
C PRO A 145 -11.99 12.40 -7.13
N GLY A 146 -12.41 11.77 -8.24
CA GLY A 146 -12.29 12.34 -9.58
C GLY A 146 -10.86 12.34 -10.09
N ARG A 147 -10.42 13.49 -10.65
CA ARG A 147 -9.07 13.71 -11.18
C ARG A 147 -8.20 14.57 -10.24
N SER A 148 -8.65 14.73 -9.00
CA SER A 148 -7.95 15.54 -8.02
C SER A 148 -6.61 14.90 -7.67
N GLU A 149 -5.54 15.69 -7.65
CA GLU A 149 -4.21 15.18 -7.31
C GLU A 149 -4.15 14.62 -5.89
N GLU A 150 -3.34 13.57 -5.72
CA GLU A 150 -3.04 12.98 -4.41
C GLU A 150 -2.27 13.98 -3.54
N THR A 151 -2.56 13.99 -2.24
CA THR A 151 -1.81 14.82 -1.27
C THR A 151 -1.07 13.91 -0.29
N GLN A 152 0.08 14.34 0.19
CA GLN A 152 0.91 13.53 1.09
C GLN A 152 1.35 14.36 2.30
N PHE A 153 1.25 13.75 3.49
CA PHE A 153 1.61 14.39 4.75
C PHE A 153 2.42 13.41 5.61
N SER A 154 3.35 13.92 6.42
CA SER A 154 3.91 13.16 7.55
C SER A 154 2.85 12.97 8.61
N ILE A 155 2.91 11.86 9.35
CA ILE A 155 2.00 11.62 10.47
C ILE A 155 2.19 12.67 11.57
N ASP A 156 3.41 13.12 11.85
CA ASP A 156 3.67 14.17 12.86
C ASP A 156 2.91 15.47 12.56
N ALA A 157 2.98 15.94 11.31
CA ALA A 157 2.24 17.14 10.89
C ALA A 157 0.72 16.99 11.06
N LEU A 158 0.15 15.80 10.78
CA LEU A 158 -1.28 15.56 10.95
C LEU A 158 -1.70 15.37 12.41
N LEU A 159 -0.79 14.92 13.26
CA LEU A 159 -1.01 14.84 14.71
C LEU A 159 -0.99 16.24 15.34
N ASP A 160 -0.15 17.14 14.83
CA ASP A 160 -0.10 18.55 15.24
C ASP A 160 -1.34 19.32 14.74
N ASP A 161 -1.61 19.26 13.43
CA ASP A 161 -2.81 19.84 12.83
C ASP A 161 -3.34 18.98 11.67
N VAL A 162 -4.47 18.32 11.92
CA VAL A 162 -5.16 17.50 10.91
C VAL A 162 -5.85 18.33 9.81
N GLU A 163 -6.08 19.62 10.03
CA GLU A 163 -6.78 20.49 9.06
C GLU A 163 -5.92 20.85 7.85
N ILE A 164 -4.59 20.74 7.94
CA ILE A 164 -3.69 20.95 6.80
C ILE A 164 -4.05 20.05 5.60
N ALA A 165 -4.69 18.91 5.86
CA ALA A 165 -5.14 17.99 4.82
C ALA A 165 -6.33 18.50 4.01
N ASN A 166 -7.05 19.53 4.48
CA ASN A 166 -8.19 20.12 3.79
C ASN A 166 -7.81 21.33 2.92
N GLU A 167 -6.60 21.89 3.08
CA GLU A 167 -6.15 23.06 2.34
C GLU A 167 -6.20 22.81 0.82
N GLY A 168 -7.02 23.59 0.11
CA GLY A 168 -7.19 23.46 -1.35
C GLY A 168 -7.98 22.21 -1.78
N LYS A 169 -8.68 21.56 -0.83
CA LYS A 169 -9.52 20.37 -1.04
C LYS A 169 -10.92 20.58 -0.46
N GLU A 170 -11.38 21.82 -0.37
CA GLU A 170 -12.65 22.19 0.23
C GLU A 170 -13.82 21.50 -0.48
N GLY A 171 -14.70 20.87 0.30
CA GLY A 171 -15.86 20.13 -0.21
C GLY A 171 -15.55 18.73 -0.77
N LEU A 172 -14.27 18.33 -0.86
CA LEU A 172 -13.89 16.97 -1.22
C LEU A 172 -13.79 16.07 0.02
N GLN A 173 -13.92 14.76 -0.20
CA GLN A 173 -13.76 13.76 0.84
C GLN A 173 -12.76 12.70 0.40
N VAL A 174 -11.75 12.45 1.22
CA VAL A 174 -10.74 11.40 0.97
C VAL A 174 -11.41 10.04 0.80
N LEU A 175 -11.13 9.33 -0.30
CA LEU A 175 -11.70 8.01 -0.59
C LEU A 175 -10.91 6.87 0.04
N SER A 176 -9.58 6.98 0.02
CA SER A 176 -8.68 6.01 0.63
C SER A 176 -7.39 6.68 1.05
N CYS A 177 -6.74 6.08 2.04
CA CYS A 177 -5.45 6.51 2.57
C CYS A 177 -4.43 5.41 2.32
N PHE A 178 -3.25 5.76 1.83
CA PHE A 178 -2.10 4.88 1.80
C PHE A 178 -1.16 5.30 2.92
N LEU A 179 -1.09 4.50 3.99
CA LEU A 179 -0.20 4.72 5.13
C LEU A 179 1.09 3.94 4.87
N PHE A 180 2.24 4.60 4.90
CA PHE A 180 3.50 3.97 4.54
C PHE A 180 4.68 4.61 5.26
N THR A 181 5.72 3.82 5.52
CA THR A 181 7.03 4.34 5.89
C THR A 181 7.90 4.54 4.65
N ALA A 182 8.72 5.60 4.63
CA ALA A 182 9.65 5.88 3.54
C ALA A 182 11.09 5.98 4.05
N LYS A 183 11.81 4.85 4.03
CA LYS A 183 13.18 4.77 4.54
C LYS A 183 14.20 5.08 3.44
N ARG A 184 14.85 6.25 3.53
CA ARG A 184 15.92 6.65 2.59
C ARG A 184 17.25 6.01 3.00
N LEU A 185 17.78 5.10 2.17
CA LEU A 185 18.98 4.32 2.50
C LEU A 185 20.28 4.93 1.96
N GLY A 186 20.20 5.95 1.10
CA GLY A 186 21.37 6.66 0.58
C GLY A 186 22.33 5.73 -0.17
N ALA A 187 23.61 5.72 0.20
CA ALA A 187 24.62 4.88 -0.46
C ALA A 187 24.40 3.37 -0.18
N ARG A 188 23.87 3.02 1.00
CA ARG A 188 23.63 1.62 1.40
C ARG A 188 22.67 0.91 0.46
N PHE A 189 21.72 1.65 -0.11
CA PHE A 189 20.78 1.16 -1.12
C PHE A 189 21.46 0.44 -2.28
N THR A 190 22.64 0.92 -2.70
CA THR A 190 23.37 0.39 -3.88
C THR A 190 24.26 -0.83 -3.55
N GLN A 191 24.42 -1.13 -2.26
CA GLN A 191 25.29 -2.19 -1.76
C GLN A 191 24.49 -3.48 -1.66
N GLN A 192 24.92 -4.49 -2.42
CA GLN A 192 24.15 -5.71 -2.67
C GLN A 192 23.65 -6.43 -1.41
N THR A 193 24.50 -6.56 -0.39
CA THR A 193 24.16 -7.24 0.86
C THR A 193 23.35 -6.36 1.80
N ASN A 194 23.70 -5.07 1.90
CA ASN A 194 23.01 -4.17 2.81
C ASN A 194 21.60 -3.86 2.32
N PHE A 195 21.36 -3.77 1.01
CA PHE A 195 20.03 -3.61 0.46
C PHE A 195 19.08 -4.75 0.92
N ILE A 196 19.53 -6.01 0.86
CA ILE A 196 18.72 -7.16 1.30
C ILE A 196 18.45 -7.08 2.79
N LYS A 197 19.50 -6.85 3.60
CA LYS A 197 19.34 -6.70 5.06
C LYS A 197 18.40 -5.57 5.45
N ASP A 198 18.51 -4.43 4.77
CA ASP A 198 17.67 -3.26 5.03
C ASP A 198 16.22 -3.56 4.61
N LEU A 199 15.99 -4.29 3.51
CA LEU A 199 14.66 -4.71 3.06
C LEU A 199 14.00 -5.72 4.02
N GLU A 200 14.73 -6.78 4.39
CA GLU A 200 14.29 -7.81 5.35
C GLU A 200 14.09 -7.25 6.77
N ALA A 201 14.67 -6.08 7.08
CA ALA A 201 14.43 -5.37 8.34
C ALA A 201 13.20 -4.45 8.25
N VAL A 202 13.15 -3.58 7.23
CA VAL A 202 12.12 -2.53 7.12
C VAL A 202 10.74 -3.11 6.87
N VAL A 203 10.62 -4.13 6.00
CA VAL A 203 9.31 -4.70 5.64
C VAL A 203 8.61 -5.31 6.86
N PRO A 204 9.24 -6.21 7.65
CA PRO A 204 8.61 -6.74 8.85
C PRO A 204 8.46 -5.72 9.97
N SER A 205 9.39 -4.74 10.11
CA SER A 205 9.24 -3.67 11.12
C SER A 205 7.97 -2.86 10.89
N PHE A 206 7.74 -2.42 9.65
CA PHE A 206 6.53 -1.65 9.33
C PHE A 206 5.26 -2.44 9.66
N TYR A 207 5.22 -3.72 9.28
CA TYR A 207 4.04 -4.54 9.58
C TYR A 207 3.85 -4.71 11.09
N ARG A 208 4.92 -4.96 11.86
CA ARG A 208 4.87 -5.11 13.31
C ARG A 208 4.46 -3.83 14.05
N GLU A 209 4.98 -2.68 13.64
CA GLU A 209 4.82 -1.42 14.38
C GLU A 209 3.57 -0.65 13.96
N VAL A 210 3.07 -0.89 12.75
CA VAL A 210 1.94 -0.15 12.18
C VAL A 210 0.93 -1.11 11.57
N GLY A 211 1.36 -1.94 10.61
CA GLY A 211 0.44 -2.69 9.75
C GLY A 211 -0.49 -3.67 10.48
N GLN A 212 -0.02 -4.32 11.54
CA GLN A 212 -0.79 -5.30 12.31
C GLN A 212 -1.90 -4.67 13.17
N ASP A 213 -1.75 -3.40 13.55
CA ASP A 213 -2.71 -2.66 14.39
C ASP A 213 -3.79 -1.97 13.54
N LEU A 214 -3.59 -1.91 12.22
CA LEU A 214 -4.58 -1.36 11.30
C LEU A 214 -5.81 -2.26 11.22
N SER A 215 -6.98 -1.62 11.12
CA SER A 215 -8.28 -2.24 10.95
C SER A 215 -8.95 -1.73 9.68
N ALA A 216 -9.44 -2.65 8.84
CA ALA A 216 -10.21 -2.26 7.66
C ALA A 216 -11.55 -1.68 8.09
N TRP A 217 -11.95 -0.58 7.46
CA TRP A 217 -13.30 -0.08 7.66
C TRP A 217 -14.31 -1.00 6.98
N HIS A 218 -15.38 -1.32 7.72
CA HIS A 218 -16.52 -2.07 7.24
C HIS A 218 -17.80 -1.26 7.47
N PRO A 219 -18.76 -1.26 6.52
CA PRO A 219 -20.04 -0.60 6.72
C PRO A 219 -20.77 -1.23 7.92
N PRO A 220 -21.56 -0.44 8.67
CA PRO A 220 -22.38 -0.99 9.74
C PRO A 220 -23.34 -2.06 9.18
N ALA A 221 -23.63 -3.09 9.98
CA ALA A 221 -24.57 -4.13 9.60
C ALA A 221 -25.91 -3.51 9.20
N ALA A 222 -26.49 -4.00 8.11
CA ALA A 222 -27.82 -3.60 7.69
C ALA A 222 -28.82 -3.89 8.81
N ARG A 223 -29.50 -2.84 9.29
CA ARG A 223 -30.55 -3.00 10.30
C ARG A 223 -31.86 -3.28 9.59
N ILE A 224 -32.62 -4.26 10.09
CA ILE A 224 -34.04 -4.38 9.77
C ILE A 224 -34.67 -3.09 10.28
N LYS A 225 -35.33 -2.36 9.38
CA LYS A 225 -36.04 -1.15 9.76
C LYS A 225 -37.27 -1.56 10.57
N THR A 226 -37.59 -0.76 11.58
CA THR A 226 -38.69 -1.02 12.53
C THR A 226 -40.07 -1.02 11.86
N ASP A 227 -40.17 -0.49 10.64
CA ASP A 227 -41.36 -0.51 9.76
C ASP A 227 -41.46 -1.76 8.87
N ARG A 228 -40.51 -2.71 9.00
CA ARG A 228 -40.46 -3.97 8.22
C ARG A 228 -40.16 -5.16 9.14
N GLU A 229 -40.90 -5.26 10.23
CA GLU A 229 -40.70 -6.29 11.25
C GLU A 229 -41.51 -7.56 10.95
N THR A 230 -42.59 -7.46 10.19
CA THR A 230 -43.48 -8.59 9.89
C THR A 230 -43.31 -9.10 8.45
N ALA A 231 -43.73 -10.34 8.21
CA ALA A 231 -43.71 -10.94 6.87
C ALA A 231 -44.65 -10.23 5.88
N GLU A 232 -45.65 -9.51 6.38
CA GLU A 232 -46.62 -8.75 5.59
C GLU A 232 -46.00 -7.46 5.04
N ASP A 233 -45.14 -6.79 5.82
CA ASP A 233 -44.42 -5.55 5.44
C ASP A 233 -43.40 -5.74 4.30
N VAL A 234 -43.09 -6.99 3.96
CA VAL A 234 -42.15 -7.38 2.90
C VAL A 234 -42.81 -8.24 1.81
N SER A 235 -44.13 -8.37 1.86
CA SER A 235 -44.93 -8.95 0.79
C SER A 235 -44.93 -8.06 -0.45
N VAL A 236 -45.32 -8.60 -1.62
CA VAL A 236 -45.39 -7.80 -2.86
C VAL A 236 -46.33 -6.61 -2.67
N ASP A 237 -47.47 -6.83 -2.01
CA ASP A 237 -48.47 -5.81 -1.71
C ASP A 237 -47.92 -4.78 -0.68
N GLY A 238 -47.24 -5.23 0.38
CA GLY A 238 -46.65 -4.33 1.39
C GLY A 238 -45.48 -3.49 0.88
N LEU A 239 -44.77 -3.96 -0.16
CA LEU A 239 -43.73 -3.18 -0.84
C LEU A 239 -44.31 -2.16 -1.82
N GLU A 240 -45.44 -2.44 -2.45
CA GLU A 240 -46.15 -1.52 -3.35
C GLU A 240 -46.77 -0.35 -2.57
N GLU A 241 -47.45 -0.63 -1.45
CA GLU A 241 -48.01 0.43 -0.57
C GLU A 241 -46.94 1.37 -0.01
N ALA A 242 -45.77 0.84 0.40
CA ALA A 242 -44.65 1.64 0.90
C ALA A 242 -43.89 2.42 -0.21
N SER A 243 -44.20 2.19 -1.49
CA SER A 243 -43.59 2.89 -2.63
C SER A 243 -44.46 4.04 -3.16
N GLU A 244 -45.73 4.10 -2.74
CA GLU A 244 -46.70 5.14 -3.12
C GLU A 244 -46.80 6.30 -2.10
N GLU A 245 -46.20 6.16 -0.91
CA GLU A 245 -45.96 7.24 0.08
C GLU A 245 -44.62 7.96 -0.12
#